data_AF-A0A7S0DPZ5-F1
#
_entry.id   AF-A0A7S0DPZ5-F1
#
_cell.length_a   1.000
_cell.length_b   1.000
_cell.length_c   1.000
_cell.angle_alpha   90.00
_cell.angle_beta   90.00
_cell.angle_gamma   90.00
#
_symmetry.space_group_name_H-M   'P 1'
#
loop_
_entity.id
_entity.type
_entity.pdbx_description
1 polymer ?
#
loop_
_entity_poly.entity_id
_entity_poly.type
_entity_poly.pdbx_seq_one_letter_code
_entity_poly.pdbx_strand_id
1 'polypeptide(L)'
;NKWDRLVSQALKNTQIFVKATGLHNIEAMGTAEARKNRQDLWWCIDLMRAMFRHTAHRRSLNIVTLLLTPQRLNALLILARCCNQLLSPRMIASMSPEMAAALAETREEMEEMSRKLPRGYNLVKEVHVWYRTIRACTYNLLGVAAKEIPQVFYEVAPASRLGTTAFECLPTMPPLYLKVILDQLLPQFLTSYPLKNREQARVFQGALGEILSGLFSRLGRGWAEHQYTEFKNSHGSEKDEIRSSSALVNATRAFVNCLCSMVTVPQGIAGISFVRNFFYPPSAISGSNNPIQDEKKGMTERKKTMERNPYVPSKMEIARSNMIVEIILADTNLFQLVMTVLTALIIWPHSASCVTACTLVVRFIPAIVKSRQRLRAYAPSIIQIFEAALKVLSRLSKELEEAQHGALVNMNKEIYCNLVPIGLGELQKILERIPGVDISELRRVENTIVKAAGEKTQKKAFKNFIFRHVVGRQVDAGRRFSVQDLPESFVASCKDLSARRDKYRNRGKSDDDDDGKGFEWIFSR
;
A
#
# COMPACT_ATOMS: atom_id res chain seq x y z
N ASN A 1 16.84 31.03 -14.53
CA ASN A 1 18.30 31.26 -14.48
C ASN A 1 19.07 30.19 -13.71
N LYS A 2 19.01 30.11 -12.36
CA LYS A 2 19.77 29.07 -11.60
C LYS A 2 19.38 27.62 -12.00
N TRP A 3 18.08 27.36 -12.11
CA TRP A 3 17.55 26.08 -12.58
C TRP A 3 18.05 25.75 -13.98
N ASP A 4 17.91 26.67 -14.93
CA ASP A 4 18.30 26.44 -16.33
C ASP A 4 19.80 26.19 -16.47
N ARG A 5 20.63 26.86 -15.66
CA ARG A 5 22.06 26.58 -15.55
C ARG A 5 22.31 25.15 -15.05
N LEU A 6 21.67 24.73 -13.95
CA LEU A 6 21.82 23.36 -13.42
C LEU A 6 21.31 22.30 -14.41
N VAL A 7 20.21 22.56 -15.11
CA VAL A 7 19.70 21.67 -16.16
C VAL A 7 20.71 21.55 -17.30
N SER A 8 21.25 22.68 -17.75
CA SER A 8 22.21 22.75 -18.85
C SER A 8 23.60 22.25 -18.49
N GLN A 9 23.98 22.19 -17.21
CA GLN A 9 25.32 21.80 -16.77
C GLN A 9 25.37 20.43 -16.09
N ALA A 10 24.38 20.08 -15.27
CA ALA A 10 24.41 18.90 -14.41
C ALA A 10 23.41 17.81 -14.81
N LEU A 11 22.27 18.16 -15.42
CA LEU A 11 21.19 17.21 -15.75
C LEU A 11 21.19 16.79 -17.23
N LYS A 12 22.37 16.66 -17.85
CA LYS A 12 22.49 16.12 -19.22
C LYS A 12 22.48 14.59 -19.24
N ASN A 13 23.24 13.97 -18.33
CA ASN A 13 23.26 12.54 -18.09
C ASN A 13 23.73 12.26 -16.65
N THR A 14 23.57 11.01 -16.20
CA THR A 14 23.86 10.64 -14.81
C THR A 14 25.33 10.75 -14.43
N GLN A 15 26.27 10.55 -15.37
CA GLN A 15 27.70 10.72 -15.08
C GLN A 15 28.07 12.18 -14.84
N ILE A 16 27.52 13.08 -15.66
CA ILE A 16 27.70 14.53 -15.50
C ILE A 16 27.07 14.98 -14.18
N PHE A 17 25.88 14.46 -13.84
CA PHE A 17 25.24 14.72 -12.55
C PHE A 17 26.13 14.31 -11.38
N VAL A 18 26.68 13.09 -11.40
CA VAL A 18 27.59 12.56 -10.37
C VAL A 18 28.84 13.42 -10.21
N LYS A 19 29.45 13.85 -11.33
CA LYS A 19 30.62 14.72 -11.30
C LYS A 19 30.29 16.09 -10.74
N ALA A 20 29.25 16.74 -11.26
CA ALA A 20 28.84 18.08 -10.86
C ALA A 20 28.40 18.18 -9.39
N THR A 21 27.86 17.09 -8.84
CA THR A 21 27.43 17.01 -7.43
C THR A 21 28.49 16.40 -6.52
N GLY A 22 29.63 15.97 -7.05
CA GLY A 22 30.74 15.39 -6.29
C GLY A 22 30.42 14.03 -5.65
N LEU A 23 29.48 13.25 -6.21
CA LEU A 23 29.05 11.96 -5.63
C LEU A 23 29.99 10.78 -5.94
N HIS A 24 31.02 10.98 -6.76
CA HIS A 24 31.92 9.90 -7.16
C HIS A 24 32.96 9.56 -6.08
N ASN A 25 33.33 10.50 -5.20
CA ASN A 25 34.20 10.25 -4.04
C ASN A 25 34.03 11.35 -2.96
N ILE A 26 34.56 11.09 -1.75
CA ILE A 26 34.48 12.01 -0.61
C ILE A 26 35.19 13.34 -0.87
N GLU A 27 36.36 13.33 -1.52
CA GLU A 27 37.17 14.54 -1.75
C GLU A 27 36.45 15.53 -2.66
N ALA A 28 35.93 15.05 -3.79
CA ALA A 28 35.12 15.83 -4.72
C ALA A 28 33.83 16.34 -4.05
N MET A 29 33.25 15.56 -3.15
CA MET A 29 32.08 15.96 -2.38
C MET A 29 32.35 17.20 -1.50
N GLY A 30 33.56 17.30 -0.95
CA GLY A 30 34.00 18.41 -0.11
C GLY A 30 34.26 19.72 -0.86
N THR A 31 34.36 19.69 -2.20
CA THR A 31 34.65 20.88 -3.00
C THR A 31 33.54 21.93 -2.90
N ALA A 32 33.93 23.21 -2.90
CA ALA A 32 32.99 24.34 -2.84
C ALA A 32 32.01 24.34 -4.02
N GLU A 33 32.48 23.95 -5.21
CA GLU A 33 31.65 23.87 -6.41
C GLU A 33 30.58 22.77 -6.29
N ALA A 34 30.96 21.55 -5.90
CA ALA A 34 30.00 20.46 -5.71
C ALA A 34 28.97 20.80 -4.63
N ARG A 35 29.42 21.39 -3.51
CA ARG A 35 28.52 21.86 -2.43
C ARG A 35 27.53 22.91 -2.96
N LYS A 36 28.00 23.91 -3.72
CA LYS A 36 27.16 24.96 -4.31
C LYS A 36 26.15 24.37 -5.29
N ASN A 37 26.54 23.42 -6.13
CA ASN A 37 25.64 22.75 -7.07
C ASN A 37 24.54 21.96 -6.33
N ARG A 38 24.90 21.22 -5.28
CA ARG A 38 23.92 20.51 -4.42
C ARG A 38 22.94 21.47 -3.73
N GLN A 39 23.44 22.60 -3.24
CA GLN A 39 22.64 23.62 -2.57
C GLN A 39 21.71 24.36 -3.54
N ASP A 40 22.21 24.77 -4.72
CA ASP A 40 21.38 25.41 -5.74
C ASP A 40 20.28 24.44 -6.23
N LEU A 41 20.58 23.14 -6.38
CA LEU A 41 19.58 22.14 -6.75
C LEU A 41 18.52 21.97 -5.66
N TRP A 42 18.95 21.84 -4.40
CA TRP A 42 18.06 21.77 -3.24
C TRP A 42 17.13 22.99 -3.19
N TRP A 43 17.70 24.19 -3.29
CA TRP A 43 16.95 25.43 -3.24
C TRP A 43 15.91 25.52 -4.36
N CYS A 44 16.25 25.14 -5.59
CA CYS A 44 15.29 25.14 -6.70
C CYS A 44 14.12 24.18 -6.45
N ILE A 45 14.38 22.97 -5.96
CA ILE A 45 13.35 21.96 -5.71
C ILE A 45 12.47 22.35 -4.52
N ASP A 46 13.08 22.83 -3.44
CA ASP A 46 12.33 23.23 -2.25
C ASP A 46 11.49 24.48 -2.52
N LEU A 47 12.01 25.45 -3.29
CA LEU A 47 11.23 26.60 -3.72
C LEU A 47 10.02 26.18 -4.56
N MET A 48 10.20 25.31 -5.56
CA MET A 48 9.08 24.76 -6.32
C MET A 48 8.06 24.11 -5.38
N ARG A 49 8.49 23.23 -4.48
CA ARG A 49 7.63 22.54 -3.51
C ARG A 49 6.88 23.51 -2.59
N ALA A 50 7.55 24.52 -2.06
CA ALA A 50 6.96 25.52 -1.17
C ALA A 50 5.90 26.34 -1.90
N MET A 51 6.21 26.81 -3.11
CA MET A 51 5.25 27.52 -3.95
C MET A 51 4.03 26.65 -4.24
N PHE A 52 4.23 25.37 -4.55
CA PHE A 52 3.14 24.40 -4.75
C PHE A 52 2.21 24.24 -3.54
N ARG A 53 2.79 24.08 -2.35
CA ARG A 53 1.99 23.96 -1.12
C ARG A 53 1.12 25.19 -0.88
N HIS A 54 1.67 26.39 -1.14
CA HIS A 54 0.92 27.63 -0.99
C HIS A 54 -0.17 27.81 -2.06
N THR A 55 0.06 27.37 -3.30
CA THR A 55 -0.91 27.53 -4.40
C THR A 55 -2.03 26.49 -4.37
N ALA A 56 -1.73 25.26 -3.95
CA ALA A 56 -2.72 24.21 -3.76
C ALA A 56 -3.76 24.61 -2.69
N HIS A 57 -3.33 25.31 -1.64
CA HIS A 57 -4.24 25.85 -0.62
C HIS A 57 -5.20 26.92 -1.18
N ARG A 58 -4.78 27.65 -2.21
CA ARG A 58 -5.58 28.71 -2.87
C ARG A 58 -6.32 28.24 -4.13
N ARG A 59 -6.25 26.95 -4.50
CA ARG A 59 -6.85 26.35 -5.71
C ARG A 59 -6.57 27.12 -7.02
N SER A 60 -5.43 27.80 -7.12
CA SER A 60 -5.08 28.57 -8.32
C SER A 60 -4.32 27.70 -9.32
N LEU A 61 -5.06 27.02 -10.20
CA LEU A 61 -4.54 26.22 -11.33
C LEU A 61 -3.58 27.03 -12.23
N ASN A 62 -3.80 28.34 -12.35
CA ASN A 62 -2.95 29.23 -13.14
C ASN A 62 -1.51 29.30 -12.58
N ILE A 63 -1.35 29.35 -11.26
CA ILE A 63 -0.01 29.45 -10.65
C ILE A 63 0.73 28.10 -10.75
N VAL A 64 0.03 26.99 -10.57
CA VAL A 64 0.60 25.64 -10.76
C VAL A 64 1.16 25.47 -12.17
N THR A 65 0.39 25.89 -13.18
CA THR A 65 0.78 25.80 -14.60
C THR A 65 1.96 26.74 -14.93
N LEU A 66 2.01 27.93 -14.33
CA LEU A 66 3.14 28.85 -14.46
C LEU A 66 4.42 28.31 -13.78
N LEU A 67 4.28 27.51 -12.73
CA LEU A 67 5.41 26.95 -11.99
C LEU A 67 6.00 25.70 -12.64
N LEU A 68 5.16 24.80 -13.11
CA LEU A 68 5.56 23.56 -13.79
C LEU A 68 5.33 23.67 -15.29
N THR A 69 6.09 24.57 -15.90
CA THR A 69 6.17 24.65 -17.35
C THR A 69 6.66 23.32 -17.94
N PRO A 70 6.34 23.01 -19.20
CA PRO A 70 6.81 21.80 -19.86
C PRO A 70 8.32 21.56 -19.74
N GLN A 71 9.11 22.63 -19.84
CA GLN A 71 10.57 22.58 -19.69
C GLN A 71 11.02 22.17 -18.27
N ARG A 72 10.34 22.66 -17.23
CA ARG A 72 10.66 22.31 -15.84
C ARG A 72 10.23 20.89 -15.51
N LEU A 73 9.07 20.45 -16.01
CA LEU A 73 8.65 19.05 -15.92
C LEU A 73 9.65 18.11 -16.60
N ASN A 74 10.10 18.47 -17.80
CA ASN A 74 11.13 17.73 -18.52
C ASN A 74 12.41 17.58 -17.69
N ALA A 75 12.87 18.67 -17.07
CA ALA A 75 14.04 18.65 -16.21
C ALA A 75 13.83 17.81 -14.92
N LEU A 76 12.65 17.86 -14.31
CA LEU A 76 12.31 17.00 -13.16
C LEU A 76 12.30 15.51 -13.52
N LEU A 77 11.83 15.15 -14.72
CA LEU A 77 11.90 13.76 -15.22
C LEU A 77 13.35 13.31 -15.40
N ILE A 78 14.22 14.17 -15.95
CA ILE A 78 15.64 13.85 -16.10
C ILE A 78 16.30 13.71 -14.73
N LEU A 79 15.96 14.58 -13.77
CA LEU A 79 16.45 14.44 -12.39
C LEU A 79 15.99 13.12 -11.75
N ALA A 80 14.71 12.75 -11.90
CA ALA A 80 14.19 11.48 -11.40
C ALA A 80 14.94 10.29 -12.02
N ARG A 81 15.20 10.36 -13.34
CA ARG A 81 16.03 9.40 -14.07
C ARG A 81 17.44 9.28 -13.48
N CYS A 82 18.12 10.40 -13.29
CA CYS A 82 19.45 10.43 -12.67
C CYS A 82 19.43 9.82 -11.27
N CYS A 83 18.45 10.19 -10.42
CA CYS A 83 18.29 9.58 -9.11
C CYS A 83 18.12 8.06 -9.19
N ASN A 84 17.30 7.55 -10.12
CA ASN A 84 17.12 6.10 -10.27
C ASN A 84 18.40 5.40 -10.76
N GLN A 85 19.09 5.97 -11.73
CA GLN A 85 20.31 5.39 -12.29
C GLN A 85 21.47 5.37 -11.28
N LEU A 86 21.55 6.31 -10.33
CA LEU A 86 22.52 6.28 -9.24
C LEU A 86 22.44 5.00 -8.40
N LEU A 87 21.25 4.40 -8.31
CA LEU A 87 21.02 3.17 -7.57
C LEU A 87 21.32 1.91 -8.40
N SER A 88 21.71 2.06 -9.66
CA SER A 88 22.08 0.91 -10.49
C SER A 88 23.41 0.32 -10.01
N PRO A 89 23.61 -1.02 -10.09
CA PRO A 89 24.86 -1.65 -9.67
C PRO A 89 26.09 -1.05 -10.36
N ARG A 90 25.98 -0.69 -11.64
CA ARG A 90 27.05 -0.06 -12.41
C ARG A 90 27.45 1.31 -11.85
N MET A 91 26.47 2.13 -11.46
CA MET A 91 26.76 3.45 -10.90
C MET A 91 27.29 3.35 -9.48
N ILE A 92 26.71 2.49 -8.63
CA ILE A 92 27.20 2.23 -7.28
C ILE A 92 28.66 1.76 -7.31
N ALA A 93 29.00 0.83 -8.22
CA ALA A 93 30.38 0.33 -8.37
C ALA A 93 31.38 1.39 -8.86
N SER A 94 30.90 2.50 -9.42
CA SER A 94 31.76 3.61 -9.87
C SER A 94 32.01 4.68 -8.79
N MET A 95 31.42 4.53 -7.60
CA MET A 95 31.56 5.44 -6.47
C MET A 95 32.53 4.88 -5.43
N SER A 96 33.10 5.74 -4.59
CA SER A 96 33.84 5.28 -3.40
C SER A 96 32.93 4.48 -2.46
N PRO A 97 33.45 3.52 -1.68
CA PRO A 97 32.64 2.67 -0.78
C PRO A 97 31.75 3.47 0.17
N GLU A 98 32.22 4.61 0.65
CA GLU A 98 31.47 5.47 1.57
C GLU A 98 30.31 6.18 0.88
N MET A 99 30.49 6.61 -0.37
CA MET A 99 29.43 7.22 -1.18
C MET A 99 28.39 6.18 -1.60
N ALA A 100 28.84 4.97 -1.94
CA ALA A 100 27.96 3.83 -2.18
C ALA A 100 27.11 3.50 -0.94
N ALA A 101 27.74 3.44 0.24
CA ALA A 101 27.05 3.23 1.51
C ALA A 101 26.03 4.35 1.81
N ALA A 102 26.38 5.62 1.55
CA ALA A 102 25.44 6.75 1.71
C ALA A 102 24.13 6.57 0.93
N LEU A 103 24.17 5.87 -0.21
CA LEU A 103 23.01 5.59 -1.06
C LEU A 103 22.32 4.26 -0.71
N ALA A 104 23.03 3.27 -0.18
CA ALA A 104 22.47 1.94 0.08
C ALA A 104 21.79 1.84 1.46
N GLU A 105 22.32 2.54 2.45
CA GLU A 105 21.99 2.34 3.87
C GLU A 105 20.71 3.08 4.27
N THR A 106 20.02 2.57 5.30
CA THR A 106 18.91 3.22 5.98
C THR A 106 19.41 4.35 6.89
N ARG A 107 18.48 5.16 7.41
CA ARG A 107 18.84 6.24 8.34
C ARG A 107 19.45 5.68 9.63
N GLU A 108 18.95 4.55 10.09
CA GLU A 108 19.39 3.88 11.32
C GLU A 108 20.79 3.26 11.12
N GLU A 109 21.05 2.63 9.97
CA GLU A 109 22.39 2.11 9.64
C GLU A 109 23.41 3.24 9.48
N MET A 110 23.01 4.37 8.88
CA MET A 110 23.83 5.57 8.84
C MET A 110 24.11 6.13 10.23
N GLU A 111 23.14 6.09 11.15
CA GLU A 111 23.30 6.49 12.55
C GLU A 111 24.12 5.46 13.36
N GLU A 112 24.19 4.19 12.96
CA GLU A 112 25.04 3.19 13.59
C GLU A 112 26.49 3.25 13.10
N MET A 113 26.70 3.37 11.78
CA MET A 113 28.01 3.64 11.18
C MET A 113 28.62 4.93 11.72
N SER A 114 27.77 5.91 12.08
CA SER A 114 28.21 7.15 12.72
C SER A 114 29.02 6.99 13.98
N ARG A 115 28.70 5.95 14.76
CA ARG A 115 29.34 5.70 16.04
C ARG A 115 30.76 5.14 15.86
N LYS A 116 31.11 4.72 14.64
CA LYS A 116 32.36 4.00 14.32
C LYS A 116 33.35 4.81 13.46
N LEU A 117 32.98 5.98 12.90
CA LEU A 117 33.83 6.75 11.96
C LEU A 117 34.07 8.21 12.39
N PRO A 118 35.29 8.63 12.80
CA PRO A 118 35.51 9.92 13.46
C PRO A 118 35.69 11.18 12.57
N ARG A 119 36.01 11.09 11.26
CA ARG A 119 36.39 12.30 10.47
C ARG A 119 35.76 12.47 9.07
N GLY A 120 35.24 11.42 8.42
CA GLY A 120 34.52 11.51 7.12
C GLY A 120 32.98 11.52 7.24
N TYR A 121 32.46 11.33 8.45
CA TYR A 121 31.07 10.97 8.72
C TYR A 121 30.04 12.07 8.42
N ASN A 122 30.34 13.34 8.72
CA ASN A 122 29.38 14.43 8.49
C ASN A 122 29.02 14.57 7.01
N LEU A 123 30.02 14.40 6.13
CA LEU A 123 29.83 14.50 4.68
C LEU A 123 28.98 13.33 4.14
N VAL A 124 29.29 12.08 4.52
CA VAL A 124 28.49 10.91 4.09
C VAL A 124 27.03 11.03 4.54
N LYS A 125 26.79 11.49 5.77
CA LYS A 125 25.44 11.75 6.28
C LYS A 125 24.73 12.88 5.53
N GLU A 126 25.45 13.97 5.23
CA GLU A 126 24.92 15.07 4.42
C GLU A 126 24.48 14.59 3.04
N VAL A 127 25.26 13.72 2.37
CA VAL A 127 24.86 13.09 1.09
C VAL A 127 23.61 12.27 1.27
N HIS A 128 23.58 11.38 2.26
CA HIS A 128 22.45 10.49 2.51
C HIS A 128 21.15 11.29 2.67
N VAL A 129 21.17 12.33 3.52
CA VAL A 129 20.02 13.21 3.76
C VAL A 129 19.65 13.99 2.51
N TRP A 130 20.63 14.62 1.86
CA TRP A 130 20.42 15.41 0.65
C TRP A 130 19.80 14.56 -0.47
N TYR A 131 20.39 13.41 -0.79
CA TYR A 131 19.92 12.54 -1.86
C TYR A 131 18.49 12.06 -1.62
N ARG A 132 18.18 11.58 -0.41
CA ARG A 132 16.83 11.13 -0.06
C ARG A 132 15.81 12.24 -0.18
N THR A 133 16.17 13.45 0.23
CA THR A 133 15.24 14.58 0.24
C THR A 133 15.03 15.13 -1.16
N ILE A 134 16.09 15.28 -1.96
CA ILE A 134 15.99 15.64 -3.39
C ILE A 134 15.10 14.66 -4.12
N ARG A 135 15.34 13.35 -3.93
CA ARG A 135 14.55 12.30 -4.58
C ARG A 135 13.08 12.37 -4.15
N ALA A 136 12.81 12.43 -2.84
CA ALA A 136 11.44 12.51 -2.32
C ALA A 136 10.68 13.74 -2.82
N CYS A 137 11.32 14.92 -2.80
CA CYS A 137 10.72 16.15 -3.31
C CYS A 137 10.50 16.08 -4.83
N THR A 138 11.41 15.48 -5.59
CA THR A 138 11.25 15.30 -7.05
C THR A 138 10.01 14.46 -7.37
N TYR A 139 9.86 13.30 -6.74
CA TYR A 139 8.67 12.45 -6.95
C TYR A 139 7.38 13.08 -6.42
N ASN A 140 7.44 13.85 -5.32
CA ASN A 140 6.30 14.60 -4.84
C ASN A 140 5.84 15.66 -5.86
N LEU A 141 6.78 16.43 -6.43
CA LEU A 141 6.47 17.41 -7.47
C LEU A 141 5.89 16.76 -8.72
N LEU A 142 6.47 15.64 -9.19
CA LEU A 142 5.93 14.88 -10.32
C LEU A 142 4.52 14.33 -10.03
N GLY A 143 4.29 13.81 -8.82
CA GLY A 143 2.98 13.32 -8.40
C GLY A 143 1.93 14.44 -8.36
N VAL A 144 2.28 15.59 -7.80
CA VAL A 144 1.41 16.78 -7.78
C VAL A 144 1.12 17.24 -9.21
N ALA A 145 2.13 17.29 -10.08
CA ALA A 145 1.95 17.65 -11.49
C ALA A 145 0.96 16.72 -12.21
N ALA A 146 1.14 15.40 -12.03
CA ALA A 146 0.28 14.39 -12.61
C ALA A 146 -1.19 14.54 -12.18
N LYS A 147 -1.42 15.01 -10.94
CA LYS A 147 -2.75 15.21 -10.37
C LYS A 147 -3.39 16.55 -10.76
N GLU A 148 -2.66 17.64 -10.57
CA GLU A 148 -3.22 19.00 -10.63
C GLU A 148 -3.23 19.57 -12.06
N ILE A 149 -2.28 19.15 -12.92
CA ILE A 149 -2.17 19.55 -14.33
C ILE A 149 -1.98 18.35 -15.26
N PRO A 150 -2.89 17.35 -15.24
CA PRO A 150 -2.72 16.10 -15.97
C PRO A 150 -2.52 16.31 -17.47
N GLN A 151 -3.23 17.26 -18.10
CA GLN A 151 -3.10 17.52 -19.54
C GLN A 151 -1.66 17.89 -19.92
N VAL A 152 -1.12 18.93 -19.28
CA VAL A 152 0.27 19.39 -19.50
C VAL A 152 1.28 18.33 -19.09
N PHE A 153 1.03 17.63 -17.97
CA PHE A 153 1.95 16.62 -17.47
C PHE A 153 2.08 15.44 -18.44
N TYR A 154 0.98 14.88 -18.93
CA TYR A 154 1.02 13.69 -19.80
C TYR A 154 1.37 14.01 -21.25
N GLU A 155 1.32 15.28 -21.68
CA GLU A 155 1.95 15.74 -22.92
C GLU A 155 3.48 15.67 -22.83
N VAL A 156 4.06 16.07 -21.70
CA VAL A 156 5.52 16.05 -21.47
C VAL A 156 6.03 14.66 -21.08
N ALA A 157 5.23 13.93 -20.30
CA ALA A 157 5.53 12.66 -19.67
C ALA A 157 4.48 11.60 -20.04
N PRO A 158 4.35 11.24 -21.34
CA PRO A 158 3.48 10.13 -21.72
C PRO A 158 3.93 8.84 -21.01
N ALA A 159 3.03 7.85 -20.89
CA ALA A 159 3.31 6.66 -20.08
C ALA A 159 4.60 5.92 -20.50
N SER A 160 4.88 5.84 -21.80
CA SER A 160 6.11 5.28 -22.36
C SER A 160 7.37 5.99 -21.87
N ARG A 161 7.31 7.31 -21.74
CA ARG A 161 8.41 8.12 -21.22
C ARG A 161 8.57 7.97 -19.70
N LEU A 162 7.47 7.88 -18.96
CA LEU A 162 7.51 7.62 -17.52
C LEU A 162 8.19 6.27 -17.22
N GLY A 163 7.88 5.23 -18.02
CA GLY A 163 8.52 3.92 -17.96
C GLY A 163 10.05 3.99 -18.03
N THR A 164 10.57 4.77 -18.98
CA THR A 164 12.02 4.92 -19.23
C THR A 164 12.71 5.99 -18.38
N THR A 165 11.98 6.68 -17.49
CA THR A 165 12.53 7.75 -16.65
C THR A 165 12.21 7.54 -15.17
N ALA A 166 11.03 7.94 -14.73
CA ALA A 166 10.58 7.88 -13.35
C ALA A 166 10.43 6.44 -12.82
N PHE A 167 10.14 5.49 -13.71
CA PHE A 167 10.05 4.07 -13.41
C PHE A 167 11.25 3.25 -13.92
N GLU A 168 12.30 3.94 -14.39
CA GLU A 168 13.56 3.29 -14.76
C GLU A 168 14.16 2.61 -13.52
N CYS A 169 14.69 1.39 -13.70
CA CYS A 169 15.34 0.60 -12.65
C CYS A 169 14.45 0.11 -11.49
N LEU A 170 13.11 0.15 -11.58
CA LEU A 170 12.23 -0.48 -10.58
C LEU A 170 12.63 -1.92 -10.20
N PRO A 171 13.01 -2.82 -11.15
CA PRO A 171 13.38 -4.20 -10.81
C PRO A 171 14.58 -4.31 -9.87
N THR A 172 15.50 -3.34 -9.89
CA THR A 172 16.76 -3.37 -9.13
C THR A 172 16.80 -2.35 -8.00
N MET A 173 15.75 -1.54 -7.84
CA MET A 173 15.73 -0.47 -6.85
C MET A 173 15.61 -1.01 -5.43
N PRO A 174 16.39 -0.51 -4.45
CA PRO A 174 16.23 -0.92 -3.06
C PRO A 174 14.83 -0.60 -2.51
N PRO A 175 14.22 -1.46 -1.65
CA PRO A 175 12.85 -1.27 -1.16
C PRO A 175 12.62 0.07 -0.47
N LEU A 176 13.63 0.57 0.25
CA LEU A 176 13.64 1.89 0.89
C LEU A 176 13.23 3.03 -0.07
N TYR A 177 13.65 2.95 -1.33
CA TYR A 177 13.41 3.99 -2.35
C TYR A 177 12.13 3.76 -3.16
N LEU A 178 11.65 2.52 -3.21
CA LEU A 178 10.37 2.19 -3.86
C LEU A 178 9.21 2.92 -3.20
N LYS A 179 9.18 2.95 -1.86
CA LYS A 179 8.09 3.57 -1.08
C LYS A 179 7.76 4.99 -1.55
N VAL A 180 8.77 5.81 -1.82
CA VAL A 180 8.57 7.19 -2.28
C VAL A 180 7.84 7.24 -3.63
N ILE A 181 8.20 6.36 -4.58
CA ILE A 181 7.50 6.29 -5.87
C ILE A 181 6.06 5.84 -5.66
N LEU A 182 5.89 4.79 -4.86
CA LEU A 182 4.61 4.13 -4.57
C LEU A 182 3.64 5.01 -3.78
N ASP A 183 4.12 5.94 -2.96
CA ASP A 183 3.29 6.86 -2.20
C ASP A 183 2.99 8.15 -2.96
N GLN A 184 3.94 8.65 -3.75
CA GLN A 184 3.87 10.02 -4.29
C GLN A 184 3.44 10.07 -5.76
N LEU A 185 4.07 9.27 -6.63
CA LEU A 185 3.88 9.38 -8.08
C LEU A 185 2.92 8.34 -8.62
N LEU A 186 3.13 7.06 -8.27
CA LEU A 186 2.35 5.97 -8.87
C LEU A 186 0.83 6.10 -8.60
N PRO A 187 0.36 6.46 -7.39
CA PRO A 187 -1.07 6.65 -7.17
C PRO A 187 -1.65 7.76 -8.04
N GLN A 188 -0.92 8.86 -8.22
CA GLN A 188 -1.35 9.99 -9.05
C GLN A 188 -1.34 9.61 -10.53
N PHE A 189 -0.35 8.81 -10.97
CA PHE A 189 -0.34 8.22 -12.30
C PHE A 189 -1.60 7.40 -12.57
N LEU A 190 -1.91 6.43 -11.70
CA LEU A 190 -3.08 5.55 -11.87
C LEU A 190 -4.40 6.31 -11.81
N THR A 191 -4.52 7.29 -10.91
CA THR A 191 -5.77 8.03 -10.66
C THR A 191 -5.96 9.28 -11.53
N SER A 192 -4.94 9.76 -12.23
CA SER A 192 -5.04 11.01 -13.01
C SER A 192 -4.68 10.84 -14.49
N TYR A 193 -4.19 9.68 -14.93
CA TYR A 193 -3.91 9.43 -16.36
C TYR A 193 -5.17 9.65 -17.24
N PRO A 194 -5.05 10.36 -18.38
CA PRO A 194 -6.15 10.58 -19.30
C PRO A 194 -6.47 9.30 -20.07
N LEU A 195 -7.69 8.81 -19.91
CA LEU A 195 -8.19 7.61 -20.59
C LEU A 195 -9.32 7.99 -21.56
N LYS A 196 -9.09 9.04 -22.36
CA LYS A 196 -10.14 9.63 -23.22
C LYS A 196 -10.44 8.81 -24.47
N ASN A 197 -9.47 8.04 -24.95
CA ASN A 197 -9.60 7.23 -26.16
C ASN A 197 -8.91 5.86 -26.02
N ARG A 198 -9.13 4.98 -27.02
CA ARG A 198 -8.59 3.61 -27.02
C ARG A 198 -7.06 3.56 -27.06
N GLU A 199 -6.43 4.49 -27.75
CA GLU A 199 -4.97 4.54 -27.88
C GLU A 199 -4.32 4.89 -26.53
N GLN A 200 -4.82 5.92 -25.85
CA GLN A 200 -4.38 6.29 -24.50
C GLN A 200 -4.57 5.15 -23.51
N ALA A 201 -5.69 4.41 -23.60
CA ALA A 201 -5.94 3.24 -22.77
C ALA A 201 -4.92 2.12 -23.01
N ARG A 202 -4.54 1.85 -24.27
CA ARG A 202 -3.49 0.86 -24.62
C ARG A 202 -2.11 1.28 -24.12
N VAL A 203 -1.75 2.56 -24.27
CA VAL A 203 -0.47 3.09 -23.77
C VAL A 203 -0.41 3.01 -22.24
N PHE A 204 -1.50 3.35 -21.55
CA PHE A 204 -1.62 3.17 -20.10
C PHE A 204 -1.50 1.71 -19.69
N GLN A 205 -2.17 0.81 -20.40
CA GLN A 205 -2.16 -0.63 -20.16
C GLN A 205 -0.76 -1.22 -20.27
N GLY A 206 -0.02 -0.90 -21.34
CA GLY A 206 1.37 -1.35 -21.52
C GLY A 206 2.29 -0.85 -20.41
N ALA A 207 2.23 0.45 -20.10
CA ALA A 207 3.01 1.04 -19.02
C ALA A 207 2.67 0.44 -17.65
N LEU A 208 1.39 0.19 -17.37
CA LEU A 208 0.97 -0.47 -16.14
C LEU A 208 1.55 -1.89 -16.05
N GLY A 209 1.54 -2.65 -17.14
CA GLY A 209 2.17 -3.97 -17.20
C GLY A 209 3.66 -3.95 -16.86
N GLU A 210 4.42 -3.04 -17.48
CA GLU A 210 5.86 -2.88 -17.20
C GLU A 210 6.13 -2.50 -15.73
N ILE A 211 5.37 -1.55 -15.20
CA ILE A 211 5.52 -1.09 -13.81
C ILE A 211 5.20 -2.22 -12.83
N LEU A 212 4.07 -2.91 -13.01
CA LEU A 212 3.67 -4.02 -12.14
C LEU A 212 4.67 -5.17 -12.22
N SER A 213 5.15 -5.51 -13.41
CA SER A 213 6.17 -6.55 -13.60
C SER A 213 7.46 -6.19 -12.86
N GLY A 214 7.96 -4.96 -13.05
CA GLY A 214 9.18 -4.51 -12.38
C GLY A 214 9.07 -4.48 -10.86
N LEU A 215 7.95 -3.98 -10.32
CA LEU A 215 7.69 -3.97 -8.89
C LEU A 215 7.56 -5.39 -8.33
N PHE A 216 6.83 -6.27 -9.02
CA PHE A 216 6.66 -7.65 -8.63
C PHE A 216 7.99 -8.41 -8.61
N SER A 217 8.81 -8.30 -9.66
CA SER A 217 10.13 -8.91 -9.70
C SER A 217 11.04 -8.43 -8.58
N ARG A 218 10.96 -7.14 -8.19
CA ARG A 218 11.79 -6.62 -7.10
C ARG A 218 11.32 -7.08 -5.72
N LEU A 219 10.02 -6.95 -5.44
CA LEU A 219 9.43 -7.35 -4.16
C LEU A 219 9.50 -8.87 -3.98
N GLY A 220 9.22 -9.63 -5.04
CA GLY A 220 9.32 -11.10 -5.03
C GLY A 220 10.72 -11.60 -4.72
N ARG A 221 11.76 -10.99 -5.32
CA ARG A 221 13.15 -11.27 -4.93
C ARG A 221 13.43 -10.94 -3.47
N GLY A 222 12.98 -9.76 -3.01
CA GLY A 222 13.16 -9.37 -1.61
C GLY A 222 12.51 -10.33 -0.62
N TRP A 223 11.28 -10.79 -0.90
CA TRP A 223 10.60 -11.77 -0.06
C TRP A 223 11.21 -13.16 -0.14
N ALA A 224 11.73 -13.58 -1.29
CA ALA A 224 12.45 -14.85 -1.43
C ALA A 224 13.78 -14.81 -0.65
N GLU A 225 14.53 -13.72 -0.74
CA GLU A 225 15.75 -13.47 0.04
C GLU A 225 15.43 -13.48 1.55
N HIS A 226 14.35 -12.80 1.97
CA HIS A 226 13.90 -12.78 3.36
C HIS A 226 13.59 -14.19 3.89
N GLN A 227 12.77 -14.96 3.18
CA GLN A 227 12.40 -16.32 3.59
C GLN A 227 13.61 -17.26 3.63
N TYR A 228 14.55 -17.10 2.69
CA TYR A 228 15.79 -17.88 2.68
C TYR A 228 16.69 -17.54 3.87
N THR A 229 16.79 -16.26 4.23
CA THR A 229 17.52 -15.81 5.41
C THR A 229 16.87 -16.33 6.70
N GLU A 230 15.54 -16.25 6.84
CA GLU A 230 14.81 -16.81 8.00
C GLU A 230 15.06 -18.31 8.16
N PHE A 231 15.09 -19.04 7.03
CA PHE A 231 15.40 -20.46 7.03
C PHE A 231 16.85 -20.76 7.44
N LYS A 232 17.81 -19.91 7.04
CA LYS A 232 19.24 -20.11 7.32
C LYS A 232 19.64 -19.63 8.74
N ASN A 233 19.00 -18.57 9.22
CA ASN A 233 19.29 -17.90 10.50
C ASN A 233 18.54 -18.50 11.69
N SER A 234 17.84 -19.62 11.50
CA SER A 234 17.34 -20.44 12.62
C SER A 234 18.45 -20.85 13.60
N HIS A 235 19.74 -20.61 13.30
CA HIS A 235 20.92 -20.82 14.15
C HIS A 235 21.87 -19.60 14.32
N GLY A 236 21.50 -18.34 14.00
CA GLY A 236 22.37 -17.20 14.35
C GLY A 236 21.97 -15.77 13.88
N SER A 237 22.33 -14.78 14.72
CA SER A 237 22.40 -13.31 14.52
C SER A 237 21.13 -12.55 14.06
N GLU A 238 20.32 -12.16 15.05
CA GLU A 238 18.98 -11.55 14.97
C GLU A 238 18.88 -10.10 14.41
N LYS A 239 19.97 -9.31 14.35
CA LYS A 239 19.86 -7.84 14.20
C LYS A 239 19.81 -7.29 12.77
N ASP A 240 20.55 -7.86 11.83
CA ASP A 240 20.56 -7.40 10.43
C ASP A 240 19.30 -7.84 9.66
N GLU A 241 18.65 -8.91 10.14
CA GLU A 241 17.44 -9.51 9.57
C GLU A 241 16.18 -8.66 9.80
N ILE A 242 16.03 -8.07 10.99
CA ILE A 242 14.86 -7.26 11.37
C ILE A 242 14.71 -5.97 10.53
N ARG A 243 15.82 -5.38 10.08
CA ARG A 243 15.80 -4.05 9.42
C ARG A 243 15.57 -4.12 7.92
N SER A 244 16.23 -5.06 7.23
CA SER A 244 15.95 -5.38 5.82
C SER A 244 14.48 -5.79 5.63
N SER A 245 13.92 -6.51 6.62
CA SER A 245 12.49 -6.85 6.69
C SER A 245 11.57 -5.62 6.72
N SER A 246 11.86 -4.60 7.55
CA SER A 246 11.02 -3.40 7.68
C SER A 246 10.91 -2.59 6.38
N ALA A 247 12.01 -2.39 5.65
CA ALA A 247 11.99 -1.65 4.38
C ALA A 247 11.19 -2.40 3.29
N LEU A 248 11.35 -3.73 3.23
CA LEU A 248 10.60 -4.59 2.31
C LEU A 248 9.10 -4.61 2.64
N VAL A 249 8.74 -4.73 3.92
CA VAL A 249 7.37 -4.68 4.42
C VAL A 249 6.72 -3.34 4.08
N ASN A 250 7.40 -2.23 4.34
CA ASN A 250 6.89 -0.89 4.05
C ASN A 250 6.71 -0.65 2.54
N ALA A 251 7.64 -1.12 1.70
CA ALA A 251 7.51 -1.05 0.25
C ALA A 251 6.34 -1.91 -0.26
N THR A 252 6.18 -3.12 0.29
CA THR A 252 5.05 -4.02 -0.02
C THR A 252 3.72 -3.36 0.35
N ARG A 253 3.63 -2.76 1.54
CA ARG A 253 2.43 -2.01 1.98
C ARG A 253 2.11 -0.84 1.05
N ALA A 254 3.10 -0.06 0.67
CA ALA A 254 2.91 1.06 -0.26
C ALA A 254 2.43 0.57 -1.65
N PHE A 255 2.99 -0.54 -2.14
CA PHE A 255 2.59 -1.14 -3.40
C PHE A 255 1.14 -1.63 -3.38
N VAL A 256 0.77 -2.31 -2.31
CA VAL A 256 -0.59 -2.77 -2.05
C VAL A 256 -1.58 -1.59 -2.00
N ASN A 257 -1.26 -0.54 -1.25
CA ASN A 257 -2.09 0.66 -1.17
C ASN A 257 -2.28 1.31 -2.55
N CYS A 258 -1.24 1.30 -3.36
CA CYS A 258 -1.28 1.82 -4.71
C CYS A 258 -2.22 0.99 -5.61
N LEU A 259 -2.11 -0.34 -5.60
CA LEU A 259 -3.04 -1.24 -6.28
C LEU A 259 -4.49 -1.02 -5.80
N CYS A 260 -4.67 -0.85 -4.50
CA CYS A 260 -5.97 -0.57 -3.89
C CYS A 260 -6.58 0.71 -4.46
N SER A 261 -5.81 1.80 -4.49
CA SER A 261 -6.25 3.11 -5.01
C SER A 261 -6.63 3.11 -6.50
N MET A 262 -6.12 2.14 -7.25
CA MET A 262 -6.40 1.98 -8.68
C MET A 262 -7.76 1.33 -8.93
N VAL A 263 -8.09 0.28 -8.18
CA VAL A 263 -9.22 -0.61 -8.52
C VAL A 263 -10.37 -0.47 -7.52
N THR A 264 -10.08 -0.04 -6.29
CA THR A 264 -11.09 0.24 -5.28
C THR A 264 -11.36 1.73 -5.23
N VAL A 265 -12.63 2.06 -5.32
CA VAL A 265 -13.11 3.33 -4.82
C VAL A 265 -12.93 3.29 -3.30
N PRO A 266 -12.50 4.37 -2.60
CA PRO A 266 -12.38 4.35 -1.14
C PRO A 266 -13.78 4.24 -0.52
N GLN A 267 -14.39 3.07 -0.60
CA GLN A 267 -15.68 2.84 0.02
C GLN A 267 -15.42 2.86 1.52
N GLY A 268 -16.22 3.60 2.28
CA GLY A 268 -16.33 3.48 3.73
C GLY A 268 -16.82 2.10 4.18
N ILE A 269 -16.31 1.02 3.58
CA ILE A 269 -16.29 -0.32 4.15
C ILE A 269 -15.55 -0.14 5.48
N ALA A 270 -16.15 -0.58 6.58
CA ALA A 270 -15.62 -0.48 7.94
C ALA A 270 -14.16 -1.00 8.09
N GLY A 271 -13.64 -1.74 7.10
CA GLY A 271 -12.22 -2.08 6.96
C GLY A 271 -11.30 -0.88 6.67
N ILE A 272 -11.75 0.18 5.99
CA ILE A 272 -10.95 1.39 5.76
C ILE A 272 -10.87 2.26 7.03
N SER A 273 -11.87 2.20 7.92
CA SER A 273 -11.76 2.82 9.25
C SER A 273 -10.72 2.12 10.12
N PHE A 274 -10.58 0.80 9.98
CA PHE A 274 -9.53 0.01 10.63
C PHE A 274 -8.15 0.31 10.04
N VAL A 275 -8.05 0.38 8.70
CA VAL A 275 -6.84 0.78 7.95
C VAL A 275 -6.43 2.22 8.28
N ARG A 276 -7.34 3.19 8.41
CA ARG A 276 -6.92 4.57 8.69
C ARG A 276 -6.31 4.74 10.10
N ASN A 277 -6.80 3.97 11.08
CA ASN A 277 -6.22 3.93 12.43
C ASN A 277 -4.95 3.08 12.52
N PHE A 278 -4.77 2.07 11.65
CA PHE A 278 -3.54 1.28 11.57
C PHE A 278 -2.43 1.92 10.72
N PHE A 279 -2.78 2.74 9.71
CA PHE A 279 -1.84 3.20 8.68
C PHE A 279 -1.30 4.62 8.91
N TYR A 280 -1.83 5.35 9.88
CA TYR A 280 -1.34 6.66 10.31
C TYR A 280 -1.26 6.71 11.84
N PRO A 281 -0.14 6.29 12.48
CA PRO A 281 0.10 6.73 13.84
C PRO A 281 0.16 8.27 13.83
N PRO A 282 -0.54 8.99 14.73
CA PRO A 282 -0.43 10.43 14.77
C PRO A 282 1.04 10.80 15.00
N SER A 283 1.58 11.59 14.08
CA SER A 283 2.89 12.20 14.23
C SER A 283 2.91 12.97 15.56
N ALA A 284 3.76 12.52 16.48
CA ALA A 284 4.08 13.22 17.71
C ALA A 284 4.60 14.62 17.35
N ILE A 285 3.72 15.61 17.37
CA ILE A 285 4.11 17.01 17.38
C ILE A 285 4.37 17.37 18.84
N SER A 286 5.59 17.84 19.04
CA SER A 286 6.28 18.35 20.22
C SER A 286 5.43 18.94 21.37
N GLY A 287 5.89 18.66 22.58
CA GLY A 287 6.21 19.67 23.58
C GLY A 287 5.02 20.37 24.24
N SER A 288 4.35 19.68 25.16
CA SER A 288 3.46 20.29 26.14
C SER A 288 3.63 19.55 27.48
N ASN A 289 3.92 20.29 28.54
CA ASN A 289 4.23 19.76 29.88
C ASN A 289 2.98 19.31 30.67
N ASN A 290 1.87 18.96 30.02
CA ASN A 290 0.73 18.34 30.69
C ASN A 290 -0.13 17.48 29.73
N PRO A 291 0.12 16.15 29.63
CA PRO A 291 -0.51 15.30 28.62
C PRO A 291 -1.98 14.91 28.89
N ILE A 292 -2.53 15.16 30.10
CA ILE A 292 -3.81 14.54 30.51
C ILE A 292 -5.03 15.47 30.32
N GLN A 293 -4.85 16.79 30.21
CA GLN A 293 -5.97 17.74 30.09
C GLN A 293 -6.28 18.14 28.63
N ASP A 294 -5.28 18.18 27.74
CA ASP A 294 -5.49 18.50 26.31
C ASP A 294 -6.11 17.35 25.52
N GLU A 295 -5.91 16.09 25.96
CA GLU A 295 -6.55 14.91 25.34
C GLU A 295 -8.08 14.94 25.45
N LYS A 296 -8.63 15.44 26.56
CA LYS A 296 -10.08 15.43 26.79
C LYS A 296 -10.81 16.52 26.00
N LYS A 297 -10.23 17.70 25.83
CA LYS A 297 -10.82 18.75 24.96
C LYS A 297 -10.66 18.41 23.48
N GLY A 298 -9.48 17.90 23.07
CA GLY A 298 -9.23 17.48 21.69
C GLY A 298 -10.08 16.29 21.22
N MET A 299 -10.37 15.31 22.09
CA MET A 299 -11.23 14.16 21.74
C MET A 299 -12.70 14.56 21.55
N THR A 300 -13.20 15.55 22.30
CA THR A 300 -14.62 15.90 22.30
C THR A 300 -15.00 16.72 21.06
N GLU A 301 -14.09 17.56 20.55
CA GLU A 301 -14.26 18.26 19.27
C GLU A 301 -13.98 17.34 18.05
N ARG A 302 -13.08 16.36 18.18
CA ARG A 302 -12.78 15.38 17.12
C ARG A 302 -13.86 14.33 16.89
N LYS A 303 -14.56 13.89 17.95
CA LYS A 303 -15.75 13.03 17.80
C LYS A 303 -16.87 13.72 17.03
N LYS A 304 -17.11 15.01 17.31
CA LYS A 304 -18.11 15.81 16.58
C LYS A 304 -17.78 16.05 15.10
N THR A 305 -16.51 15.92 14.69
CA THR A 305 -16.09 16.10 13.29
C THR A 305 -15.97 14.79 12.51
N MET A 306 -15.65 13.65 13.14
CA MET A 306 -15.60 12.35 12.46
C MET A 306 -16.98 11.74 12.14
N GLU A 307 -18.01 12.05 12.92
CA GLU A 307 -19.39 11.56 12.67
C GLU A 307 -20.13 12.35 11.57
N ARG A 308 -19.54 13.42 11.03
CA ARG A 308 -20.27 14.37 10.16
C ARG A 308 -20.14 14.19 8.66
N ASN A 309 -19.47 13.15 8.14
CA ASN A 309 -19.65 12.73 6.74
C ASN A 309 -18.96 11.39 6.48
N PRO A 310 -19.68 10.25 6.37
CA PRO A 310 -19.11 9.08 5.72
C PRO A 310 -18.69 9.51 4.31
N TYR A 311 -17.42 9.30 3.94
CA TYR A 311 -16.98 9.58 2.58
C TYR A 311 -17.80 8.70 1.63
N VAL A 312 -18.74 9.33 0.93
CA VAL A 312 -19.50 8.72 -0.15
C VAL A 312 -18.71 8.98 -1.42
N PRO A 313 -18.22 7.94 -2.09
CA PRO A 313 -17.45 8.17 -3.29
C PRO A 313 -18.29 8.80 -4.39
N SER A 314 -17.69 9.68 -5.16
CA SER A 314 -18.34 10.32 -6.29
C SER A 314 -18.63 9.31 -7.41
N LYS A 315 -19.69 9.58 -8.20
CA LYS A 315 -20.00 8.80 -9.41
C LYS A 315 -18.80 8.72 -10.37
N MET A 316 -17.98 9.78 -10.40
CA MET A 316 -16.78 9.86 -11.24
C MET A 316 -15.68 8.91 -10.78
N GLU A 317 -15.45 8.79 -9.47
CA GLU A 317 -14.47 7.83 -8.91
C GLU A 317 -14.91 6.38 -9.16
N ILE A 318 -16.21 6.08 -9.03
CA ILE A 318 -16.76 4.75 -9.32
C ILE A 318 -16.61 4.42 -10.82
N ALA A 319 -16.98 5.35 -11.70
CA ALA A 319 -16.82 5.18 -13.15
C ALA A 319 -15.36 4.94 -13.54
N ARG A 320 -14.43 5.68 -12.92
CA ARG A 320 -13.00 5.52 -13.17
C ARG A 320 -12.47 4.16 -12.69
N SER A 321 -12.82 3.74 -11.48
CA SER A 321 -12.47 2.41 -10.95
C SER A 321 -12.97 1.30 -11.90
N ASN A 322 -14.22 1.38 -12.36
CA ASN A 322 -14.76 0.44 -13.33
C ASN A 322 -13.98 0.45 -14.65
N MET A 323 -13.63 1.64 -15.16
CA MET A 323 -12.86 1.75 -16.40
C MET A 323 -11.48 1.10 -16.27
N ILE A 324 -10.79 1.25 -15.13
CA ILE A 324 -9.49 0.59 -14.91
C ILE A 324 -9.64 -0.94 -14.83
N VAL A 325 -10.68 -1.44 -14.15
CA VAL A 325 -11.00 -2.88 -14.17
C VAL A 325 -11.18 -3.38 -15.60
N GLU A 326 -11.95 -2.66 -16.42
CA GLU A 326 -12.17 -3.03 -17.82
C GLU A 326 -10.89 -2.94 -18.67
N ILE A 327 -9.98 -1.99 -18.40
CA ILE A 327 -8.67 -1.93 -19.04
C ILE A 327 -7.82 -3.15 -18.67
N ILE A 328 -7.79 -3.54 -17.40
CA ILE A 328 -7.05 -4.74 -16.97
C ILE A 328 -7.64 -6.00 -17.63
N LEU A 329 -8.96 -6.11 -17.67
CA LEU A 329 -9.68 -7.22 -18.31
C LEU A 329 -9.67 -7.17 -19.85
N ALA A 330 -9.16 -6.10 -20.47
CA ALA A 330 -9.01 -6.03 -21.92
C ALA A 330 -7.72 -6.71 -22.41
N ASP A 331 -6.75 -6.97 -21.52
CA ASP A 331 -5.49 -7.64 -21.85
C ASP A 331 -5.26 -8.82 -20.90
N THR A 332 -5.25 -10.02 -21.48
CA THR A 332 -5.06 -11.27 -20.74
C THR A 332 -3.72 -11.34 -20.04
N ASN A 333 -2.65 -10.83 -20.64
CA ASN A 333 -1.31 -10.86 -20.03
C ASN A 333 -1.25 -9.93 -18.82
N LEU A 334 -1.84 -8.72 -18.94
CA LEU A 334 -1.91 -7.80 -17.82
C LEU A 334 -2.77 -8.36 -16.69
N PHE A 335 -3.93 -8.95 -16.99
CA PHE A 335 -4.77 -9.58 -15.98
C PHE A 335 -4.04 -10.74 -15.28
N GLN A 336 -3.38 -11.62 -16.03
CA GLN A 336 -2.58 -12.71 -15.46
C GLN A 336 -1.50 -12.17 -14.53
N LEU A 337 -0.76 -11.14 -14.94
CA LEU A 337 0.24 -10.48 -14.10
C LEU A 337 -0.37 -9.91 -12.81
N VAL A 338 -1.50 -9.22 -12.90
CA VAL A 338 -2.23 -8.71 -11.72
C VAL A 338 -2.63 -9.85 -10.78
N MET A 339 -3.15 -10.96 -11.31
CA MET A 339 -3.53 -12.11 -10.52
C MET A 339 -2.33 -12.81 -9.87
N THR A 340 -1.19 -12.91 -10.57
CA THR A 340 0.07 -13.42 -10.00
C THR A 340 0.53 -12.55 -8.84
N VAL A 341 0.48 -11.21 -9.00
CA VAL A 341 0.81 -10.26 -7.93
C VAL A 341 -0.10 -10.44 -6.73
N LEU A 342 -1.42 -10.49 -6.94
CA LEU A 342 -2.41 -10.67 -5.86
C LEU A 342 -2.24 -12.01 -5.15
N THR A 343 -1.93 -13.08 -5.89
CA THR A 343 -1.65 -14.40 -5.31
C THR A 343 -0.42 -14.36 -4.42
N ALA A 344 0.66 -13.71 -4.86
CA ALA A 344 1.86 -13.55 -4.05
C ALA A 344 1.61 -12.73 -2.78
N LEU A 345 0.83 -11.64 -2.87
CA LEU A 345 0.45 -10.82 -1.72
C LEU A 345 -0.40 -11.55 -0.68
N ILE A 346 -1.16 -12.57 -1.11
CA ILE A 346 -1.90 -13.47 -0.21
C ILE A 346 -0.95 -14.43 0.51
N ILE A 347 0.09 -14.90 -0.17
CA ILE A 347 1.06 -15.87 0.36
C ILE A 347 2.08 -15.20 1.28
N TRP A 348 2.51 -13.97 0.97
CA TRP A 348 3.48 -13.25 1.80
C TRP A 348 2.91 -12.95 3.19
N PRO A 349 3.72 -13.08 4.26
CA PRO A 349 3.27 -13.07 5.66
C PRO A 349 2.85 -11.68 6.20
N HIS A 350 2.40 -10.76 5.35
CA HIS A 350 2.01 -9.41 5.77
C HIS A 350 0.47 -9.23 5.76
N SER A 351 -0.11 -9.02 6.94
CA SER A 351 -1.55 -9.03 7.16
C SER A 351 -2.34 -8.04 6.31
N ALA A 352 -1.89 -6.79 6.29
CA ALA A 352 -2.57 -5.76 5.52
C ALA A 352 -2.48 -5.99 3.99
N SER A 353 -1.42 -6.65 3.53
CA SER A 353 -1.22 -6.99 2.12
C SER A 353 -2.22 -8.04 1.66
N CYS A 354 -2.39 -9.08 2.48
CA CYS A 354 -3.31 -10.18 2.23
C CYS A 354 -4.78 -9.69 2.21
N VAL A 355 -5.19 -8.90 3.21
CA VAL A 355 -6.57 -8.35 3.28
C VAL A 355 -6.91 -7.51 2.04
N THR A 356 -5.96 -6.66 1.63
CA THR A 356 -6.14 -5.81 0.45
C THR A 356 -6.18 -6.64 -0.83
N ALA A 357 -5.28 -7.61 -0.99
CA ALA A 357 -5.27 -8.49 -2.15
C ALA A 357 -6.60 -9.24 -2.28
N CYS A 358 -7.12 -9.78 -1.17
CA CYS A 358 -8.44 -10.43 -1.13
C CYS A 358 -9.56 -9.49 -1.61
N THR A 359 -9.55 -8.23 -1.16
CA THR A 359 -10.53 -7.22 -1.56
C THR A 359 -10.47 -6.91 -3.05
N LEU A 360 -9.26 -6.82 -3.60
CA LEU A 360 -9.04 -6.59 -5.02
C LEU A 360 -9.51 -7.75 -5.89
N VAL A 361 -9.25 -9.00 -5.49
CA VAL A 361 -9.73 -10.18 -6.22
C VAL A 361 -11.25 -10.20 -6.31
N VAL A 362 -11.93 -9.97 -5.18
CA VAL A 362 -13.40 -9.90 -5.12
C VAL A 362 -13.95 -8.86 -6.09
N ARG A 363 -13.24 -7.75 -6.30
CA ARG A 363 -13.65 -6.69 -7.22
C ARG A 363 -13.69 -7.13 -8.68
N PHE A 364 -12.81 -8.05 -9.09
CA PHE A 364 -12.77 -8.58 -10.46
C PHE A 364 -13.86 -9.62 -10.74
N ILE A 365 -14.30 -10.38 -9.74
CA ILE A 365 -15.24 -11.50 -9.93
C ILE A 365 -16.51 -11.09 -10.68
N PRO A 366 -17.26 -10.02 -10.28
CA PRO A 366 -18.47 -9.62 -10.99
C PRO A 366 -18.21 -9.21 -12.45
N ALA A 367 -17.03 -8.68 -12.78
CA ALA A 367 -16.70 -8.26 -14.13
C ALA A 367 -16.27 -9.42 -15.04
N ILE A 368 -15.72 -10.49 -14.45
CA ILE A 368 -15.35 -11.73 -15.14
C ILE A 368 -16.60 -12.56 -15.46
N VAL A 369 -17.49 -12.74 -14.48
CA VAL A 369 -18.68 -13.62 -14.65
C VAL A 369 -19.73 -13.06 -15.59
N LYS A 370 -19.69 -11.75 -15.92
CA LYS A 370 -20.57 -11.12 -16.90
C LYS A 370 -20.48 -11.70 -18.31
N SER A 371 -19.38 -12.37 -18.67
CA SER A 371 -19.17 -12.92 -20.01
C SER A 371 -18.58 -14.31 -19.95
N ARG A 372 -19.18 -15.26 -20.68
CA ARG A 372 -18.64 -16.63 -20.84
C ARG A 372 -17.23 -16.63 -21.43
N GLN A 373 -16.93 -15.70 -22.34
CA GLN A 373 -15.60 -15.58 -22.94
C GLN A 373 -14.55 -15.16 -21.90
N ARG A 374 -14.85 -14.16 -21.08
CA ARG A 374 -13.98 -13.72 -19.99
C ARG A 374 -13.79 -14.81 -18.95
N LEU A 375 -14.86 -15.50 -18.58
CA LEU A 375 -14.78 -16.62 -17.66
C LEU A 375 -13.82 -17.70 -18.17
N ARG A 376 -13.91 -18.11 -19.44
CA ARG A 376 -12.98 -19.09 -20.02
C ARG A 376 -11.53 -18.61 -20.00
N ALA A 377 -11.29 -17.35 -20.35
CA ALA A 377 -9.93 -16.79 -20.39
C ALA A 377 -9.30 -16.66 -19.00
N TYR A 378 -10.10 -16.37 -17.97
CA TYR A 378 -9.60 -15.96 -16.65
C TYR A 378 -9.82 -16.99 -15.54
N ALA A 379 -10.65 -18.00 -15.76
CA ALA A 379 -10.90 -19.07 -14.78
C ALA A 379 -9.62 -19.71 -14.23
N PRO A 380 -8.58 -20.05 -15.03
CA PRO A 380 -7.36 -20.65 -14.49
C PRO A 380 -6.68 -19.79 -13.40
N SER A 381 -6.58 -18.47 -13.62
CA SER A 381 -5.98 -17.55 -12.64
C SER A 381 -6.85 -17.40 -11.38
N ILE A 382 -8.17 -17.42 -11.53
CA ILE A 382 -9.10 -17.37 -10.38
C ILE A 382 -9.05 -18.68 -9.56
N ILE A 383 -8.94 -19.82 -10.23
CA ILE A 383 -8.78 -21.13 -9.59
C ILE A 383 -7.46 -21.17 -8.81
N GLN A 384 -6.37 -20.68 -9.41
CA GLN A 384 -5.06 -20.65 -8.77
C GLN A 384 -5.05 -19.81 -7.48
N ILE A 385 -5.67 -18.62 -7.49
CA ILE A 385 -5.72 -17.77 -6.30
C ILE A 385 -6.64 -18.34 -5.21
N PHE A 386 -7.73 -19.02 -5.61
CA PHE A 386 -8.61 -19.75 -4.69
C PHE A 386 -7.85 -20.87 -3.98
N GLU A 387 -7.10 -21.69 -4.72
CA GLU A 387 -6.28 -22.75 -4.16
C GLU A 387 -5.19 -22.19 -3.23
N ALA A 388 -4.51 -21.13 -3.63
CA ALA A 388 -3.48 -20.48 -2.80
C ALA A 388 -4.04 -19.98 -1.47
N ALA A 389 -5.20 -19.32 -1.49
CA ALA A 389 -5.86 -18.84 -0.28
C ALA A 389 -6.30 -19.98 0.65
N LEU A 390 -6.79 -21.10 0.11
CA LEU A 390 -7.10 -22.29 0.89
C LEU A 390 -5.85 -22.91 1.53
N LYS A 391 -4.74 -22.97 0.79
CA LYS A 391 -3.45 -23.43 1.34
C LYS A 391 -2.99 -22.55 2.49
N VAL A 392 -3.05 -21.23 2.35
CA VAL A 392 -2.72 -20.27 3.43
C VAL A 392 -3.62 -20.48 4.65
N LEU A 393 -4.94 -20.57 4.45
CA LEU A 393 -5.89 -20.85 5.54
C LEU A 393 -5.59 -22.17 6.25
N SER A 394 -5.29 -23.24 5.50
CA SER A 394 -5.03 -24.58 6.07
C SER A 394 -3.69 -24.69 6.81
N ARG A 395 -2.66 -23.95 6.37
CA ARG A 395 -1.29 -24.05 6.90
C ARG A 395 -1.04 -23.08 8.06
N LEU A 396 -1.57 -21.86 7.94
CA LEU A 396 -1.25 -20.75 8.85
C LEU A 396 -2.43 -20.35 9.75
N SER A 397 -3.51 -21.15 9.84
CA SER A 397 -4.72 -20.76 10.58
C SER A 397 -4.50 -20.26 12.00
N LYS A 398 -3.45 -20.74 12.69
CA LYS A 398 -3.11 -20.33 14.07
C LYS A 398 -2.29 -19.03 14.15
N GLU A 399 -1.62 -18.67 13.06
CA GLU A 399 -0.70 -17.53 12.97
C GLU A 399 -1.35 -16.32 12.26
N LEU A 400 -2.45 -16.56 11.54
CA LEU A 400 -3.19 -15.50 10.86
C LEU A 400 -3.93 -14.61 11.86
N GLU A 401 -3.80 -13.29 11.64
CA GLU A 401 -4.67 -12.32 12.30
C GLU A 401 -6.14 -12.54 11.90
N GLU A 402 -7.08 -12.24 12.79
CA GLU A 402 -8.52 -12.38 12.55
C GLU A 402 -8.97 -11.67 11.26
N ALA A 403 -8.39 -10.50 10.97
CA ALA A 403 -8.68 -9.74 9.76
C ALA A 403 -8.27 -10.47 8.47
N GLN A 404 -7.08 -11.11 8.44
CA GLN A 404 -6.63 -11.92 7.30
C GLN A 404 -7.52 -13.13 7.12
N HIS A 405 -7.83 -13.80 8.23
CA HIS A 405 -8.70 -14.96 8.26
C HIS A 405 -10.07 -14.62 7.66
N GLY A 406 -10.69 -13.53 8.12
CA GLY A 406 -11.95 -13.03 7.59
C GLY A 406 -11.88 -12.68 6.10
N ALA A 407 -10.81 -12.01 5.66
CA ALA A 407 -10.64 -11.61 4.27
C ALA A 407 -10.47 -12.80 3.32
N LEU A 408 -9.65 -13.79 3.67
CA LEU A 408 -9.41 -14.99 2.87
C LEU A 408 -10.67 -15.85 2.74
N VAL A 409 -11.38 -16.05 3.84
CA VAL A 409 -12.67 -16.76 3.82
C VAL A 409 -13.68 -16.01 2.98
N ASN A 410 -13.76 -14.68 3.12
CA ASN A 410 -14.67 -13.86 2.32
C ASN A 410 -14.35 -13.95 0.82
N MET A 411 -13.07 -13.85 0.44
CA MET A 411 -12.65 -13.97 -0.96
C MET A 411 -13.01 -15.35 -1.53
N ASN A 412 -12.63 -16.44 -0.86
CA ASN A 412 -12.96 -17.79 -1.33
C ASN A 412 -14.47 -17.99 -1.44
N LYS A 413 -15.25 -17.43 -0.52
CA LYS A 413 -16.72 -17.43 -0.56
C LYS A 413 -17.27 -16.67 -1.76
N GLU A 414 -16.75 -15.49 -2.07
CA GLU A 414 -17.17 -14.74 -3.26
C GLU A 414 -16.79 -15.49 -4.55
N ILE A 415 -15.59 -16.07 -4.63
CA ILE A 415 -15.17 -16.88 -5.80
C ILE A 415 -16.11 -18.09 -5.96
N TYR A 416 -16.28 -18.88 -4.91
CA TYR A 416 -17.03 -20.13 -4.98
C TYR A 416 -18.52 -19.91 -5.31
N CYS A 417 -19.17 -19.00 -4.59
CA CYS A 417 -20.60 -18.75 -4.79
C CYS A 417 -20.92 -18.13 -6.16
N ASN A 418 -19.99 -17.40 -6.78
CA ASN A 418 -20.20 -16.83 -8.13
C ASN A 418 -19.87 -17.81 -9.26
N LEU A 419 -18.94 -18.75 -9.05
CA LEU A 419 -18.45 -19.64 -10.12
C LEU A 419 -19.09 -21.02 -10.13
N VAL A 420 -19.52 -21.55 -8.99
CA VAL A 420 -20.22 -22.84 -8.91
C VAL A 420 -21.52 -22.87 -9.72
N PRO A 421 -22.40 -21.85 -9.67
CA PRO A 421 -23.61 -21.82 -10.49
C PRO A 421 -23.34 -21.87 -12.00
N ILE A 422 -22.12 -21.52 -12.43
CA ILE A 422 -21.71 -21.48 -13.82
C ILE A 422 -21.03 -22.80 -14.25
N GLY A 423 -20.92 -23.78 -13.34
CA GLY A 423 -20.44 -25.13 -13.63
C GLY A 423 -18.92 -25.29 -13.63
N LEU A 424 -18.18 -24.42 -12.91
CA LEU A 424 -16.72 -24.53 -12.80
C LEU A 424 -16.31 -25.61 -11.79
N GLY A 425 -16.38 -26.88 -12.21
CA GLY A 425 -16.15 -28.06 -11.36
C GLY A 425 -14.71 -28.20 -10.82
N GLU A 426 -13.74 -27.46 -11.33
CA GLU A 426 -12.36 -27.43 -10.80
C GLU A 426 -12.30 -26.96 -9.35
N LEU A 427 -13.18 -26.04 -8.94
CA LEU A 427 -13.23 -25.55 -7.56
C LEU A 427 -13.63 -26.65 -6.57
N GLN A 428 -14.59 -27.49 -6.98
CA GLN A 428 -15.03 -28.66 -6.21
C GLN A 428 -13.86 -29.64 -6.02
N LYS A 429 -13.13 -29.96 -7.10
CA LYS A 429 -11.97 -30.86 -7.07
C LYS A 429 -10.87 -30.36 -6.12
N ILE A 430 -10.68 -29.05 -5.99
CA ILE A 430 -9.71 -28.48 -5.05
C ILE A 430 -10.15 -28.72 -3.60
N LEU A 431 -11.43 -28.52 -3.28
CA LEU A 431 -11.95 -28.74 -1.93
C LEU A 431 -11.95 -30.23 -1.56
N GLU A 432 -12.29 -31.11 -2.50
CA GLU A 432 -12.23 -32.57 -2.30
C GLU A 432 -10.81 -33.08 -1.98
N ARG A 433 -9.76 -32.37 -2.43
CA ARG A 433 -8.37 -32.69 -2.11
C ARG A 433 -7.92 -32.26 -0.72
N ILE A 434 -8.71 -31.45 -0.01
CA ILE A 434 -8.38 -31.02 1.35
C ILE A 434 -8.63 -32.19 2.31
N PRO A 435 -7.62 -32.64 3.08
CA PRO A 435 -7.77 -33.78 3.98
C PRO A 435 -8.97 -33.63 4.93
N GLY A 436 -9.94 -34.55 4.78
CA GLY A 436 -11.16 -34.71 5.59
C GLY A 436 -12.22 -33.61 5.45
N VAL A 437 -12.28 -33.00 4.27
CA VAL A 437 -13.55 -32.47 3.76
C VAL A 437 -14.58 -33.61 3.66
N ASP A 438 -15.80 -33.39 4.18
CA ASP A 438 -16.93 -34.29 3.93
C ASP A 438 -17.54 -33.94 2.56
N ILE A 439 -17.37 -34.85 1.60
CA ILE A 439 -17.89 -34.71 0.23
C ILE A 439 -19.42 -34.60 0.23
N SER A 440 -20.10 -35.25 1.17
CA SER A 440 -21.56 -35.18 1.28
C SER A 440 -22.01 -33.79 1.74
N GLU A 441 -21.30 -33.20 2.71
CA GLU A 441 -21.54 -31.81 3.14
C GLU A 441 -21.24 -30.82 2.02
N LEU A 442 -20.12 -31.01 1.29
CA LEU A 442 -19.77 -30.18 0.14
C LEU A 442 -20.88 -30.16 -0.92
N ARG A 443 -21.41 -31.34 -1.30
CA ARG A 443 -22.54 -31.45 -2.24
C ARG A 443 -23.82 -30.78 -1.71
N ARG A 444 -24.09 -30.84 -0.40
CA ARG A 444 -25.24 -30.14 0.20
C ARG A 444 -25.08 -28.63 0.14
N VAL A 445 -23.86 -28.12 0.36
CA VAL A 445 -23.53 -26.70 0.25
C VAL A 445 -23.68 -26.23 -1.19
N GLU A 446 -23.17 -26.97 -2.17
CA GLU A 446 -23.31 -26.64 -3.59
C GLU A 446 -24.78 -26.62 -4.03
N ASN A 447 -25.56 -27.64 -3.63
CA ASN A 447 -27.00 -27.64 -3.86
C ASN A 447 -27.68 -26.42 -3.25
N THR A 448 -27.25 -26.00 -2.06
CA THR A 448 -27.77 -24.78 -1.40
C THR A 448 -27.38 -23.52 -2.18
N ILE A 449 -26.15 -23.44 -2.69
CA ILE A 449 -25.67 -22.32 -3.50
C ILE A 449 -26.50 -22.20 -4.79
N VAL A 450 -26.74 -23.32 -5.47
CA VAL A 450 -27.47 -23.33 -6.75
C VAL A 450 -28.97 -23.10 -6.55
N LYS A 451 -29.59 -23.65 -5.50
CA LYS A 451 -31.05 -23.65 -5.31
C LYS A 451 -31.58 -22.50 -4.44
N ALA A 452 -30.78 -21.92 -3.56
CA ALA A 452 -31.27 -20.88 -2.66
C ALA A 452 -31.54 -19.57 -3.41
N ALA A 453 -32.73 -18.98 -3.20
CA ALA A 453 -33.10 -17.70 -3.78
C ALA A 453 -32.35 -16.49 -3.17
N GLY A 454 -31.66 -16.68 -2.03
CA GLY A 454 -31.02 -15.60 -1.28
C GLY A 454 -29.50 -15.71 -1.25
N GLU A 455 -28.81 -14.71 -1.80
CA GLU A 455 -27.35 -14.57 -1.82
C GLU A 455 -26.73 -14.69 -0.41
N LYS A 456 -27.41 -14.15 0.62
CA LYS A 456 -26.97 -14.26 2.03
C LYS A 456 -26.90 -15.71 2.51
N THR A 457 -27.87 -16.53 2.14
CA THR A 457 -27.95 -17.94 2.54
C THR A 457 -26.86 -18.76 1.86
N GLN A 458 -26.66 -18.55 0.55
CA GLN A 458 -25.60 -19.18 -0.24
C GLN A 458 -24.21 -18.89 0.38
N LYS A 459 -23.93 -17.62 0.62
CA LYS A 459 -22.67 -17.13 1.20
C LYS A 459 -22.45 -17.64 2.63
N LYS A 460 -23.50 -17.74 3.44
CA LYS A 460 -23.42 -18.28 4.82
C LYS A 460 -23.13 -19.78 4.82
N ALA A 461 -23.76 -20.55 3.93
CA ALA A 461 -23.55 -22.00 3.84
C ALA A 461 -22.08 -22.34 3.54
N PHE A 462 -21.50 -21.70 2.52
CA PHE A 462 -20.10 -21.92 2.17
C PHE A 462 -19.12 -21.43 3.24
N LYS A 463 -19.39 -20.26 3.83
CA LYS A 463 -18.57 -19.74 4.95
C LYS A 463 -18.49 -20.79 6.07
N ASN A 464 -19.63 -21.32 6.50
CA ASN A 464 -19.67 -22.33 7.57
C ASN A 464 -18.88 -23.60 7.20
N PHE A 465 -18.98 -24.05 5.95
CA PHE A 465 -18.22 -25.20 5.45
C PHE A 465 -16.70 -24.97 5.54
N ILE A 466 -16.20 -23.83 5.07
CA ILE A 466 -14.78 -23.49 5.16
C ILE A 466 -14.31 -23.43 6.62
N PHE A 467 -15.10 -22.80 7.50
CA PHE A 467 -14.78 -22.76 8.93
C PHE A 467 -14.72 -24.14 9.57
N ARG A 468 -15.57 -25.10 9.18
CA ARG A 468 -15.56 -26.46 9.74
C ARG A 468 -14.41 -27.30 9.21
N HIS A 469 -14.20 -27.33 7.90
CA HIS A 469 -13.31 -28.31 7.28
C HIS A 469 -11.91 -27.80 6.97
N VAL A 470 -11.74 -26.49 6.76
CA VAL A 470 -10.45 -25.90 6.37
C VAL A 470 -9.77 -25.24 7.56
N VAL A 471 -10.55 -24.55 8.40
CA VAL A 471 -10.05 -23.80 9.57
C VAL A 471 -10.16 -24.62 10.86
N GLY A 472 -11.34 -25.17 11.11
CA GLY A 472 -11.77 -25.76 12.38
C GLY A 472 -11.04 -27.01 12.80
N ARG A 473 -10.23 -27.62 11.92
CA ARG A 473 -9.38 -28.77 12.26
C ARG A 473 -8.14 -28.42 13.08
N GLN A 474 -7.82 -27.14 13.24
CA GLN A 474 -6.69 -26.69 14.07
C GLN A 474 -7.08 -25.90 15.32
N VAL A 475 -8.37 -25.55 15.49
CA VAL A 475 -8.83 -24.65 16.57
C VAL A 475 -9.16 -25.40 17.86
N ASP A 476 -9.20 -26.73 17.88
CA ASP A 476 -9.41 -27.51 19.11
C ASP A 476 -8.24 -27.49 20.10
N ALA A 477 -7.18 -26.70 19.84
CA ALA A 477 -6.06 -26.48 20.78
C ALA A 477 -5.59 -25.02 20.88
N GLY A 478 -6.37 -24.03 20.42
CA GLY A 478 -5.98 -22.62 20.42
C GLY A 478 -6.92 -21.77 21.26
N ARG A 479 -6.42 -21.25 22.39
CA ARG A 479 -7.07 -20.37 23.37
C ARG A 479 -8.24 -19.56 22.79
N ARG A 480 -9.46 -19.83 23.26
CA ARG A 480 -10.50 -18.80 23.30
C ARG A 480 -9.96 -17.71 24.19
N PHE A 481 -9.60 -16.55 23.63
CA PHE A 481 -9.38 -15.37 24.45
C PHE A 481 -10.70 -15.10 25.19
N SER A 482 -10.72 -15.45 26.47
CA SER A 482 -11.84 -15.15 27.33
C SER A 482 -11.60 -13.76 27.90
N VAL A 483 -12.64 -13.14 28.44
CA VAL A 483 -12.53 -11.85 29.16
C VAL A 483 -11.46 -11.88 30.26
N GLN A 484 -11.00 -13.07 30.67
CA GLN A 484 -9.93 -13.29 31.65
C GLN A 484 -8.51 -13.02 31.09
N ASP A 485 -8.34 -12.87 29.77
CA ASP A 485 -7.04 -12.56 29.13
C ASP A 485 -6.81 -11.05 28.95
N LEU A 486 -7.75 -10.21 29.39
CA LEU A 486 -7.56 -8.76 29.45
C LEU A 486 -6.73 -8.40 30.68
N PRO A 487 -5.86 -7.37 30.61
CA PRO A 487 -5.11 -6.90 31.78
C PRO A 487 -6.06 -6.64 32.95
N GLU A 488 -5.72 -7.11 34.16
CA GLU A 488 -6.57 -6.96 35.36
C GLU A 488 -6.98 -5.50 35.60
N SER A 489 -6.14 -4.53 35.21
CA SER A 489 -6.43 -3.09 35.27
C SER A 489 -7.60 -2.66 34.37
N PHE A 490 -7.76 -3.30 33.21
CA PHE A 490 -8.87 -3.06 32.29
C PHE A 490 -10.15 -3.76 32.76
N VAL A 491 -10.03 -4.99 33.25
CA VAL A 491 -11.16 -5.73 33.84
C VAL A 491 -11.66 -5.06 35.12
N ALA A 492 -10.77 -4.52 35.95
CA ALA A 492 -11.12 -3.73 37.13
C ALA A 492 -11.86 -2.45 36.75
N SER A 493 -11.41 -1.74 35.70
CA SER A 493 -12.08 -0.54 35.19
C SER A 493 -13.49 -0.83 34.67
N CYS A 494 -13.71 -1.98 34.02
CA CYS A 494 -15.03 -2.42 33.56
C CYS A 494 -15.94 -2.87 34.72
N LYS A 495 -15.40 -3.54 35.74
CA LYS A 495 -16.16 -3.90 36.95
C LYS A 495 -16.58 -2.67 37.75
N ASP A 496 -15.74 -1.64 37.81
CA ASP A 496 -16.03 -0.39 38.50
C ASP A 496 -17.10 0.45 37.76
N LEU A 497 -17.12 0.38 36.42
CA LEU A 497 -18.19 0.92 35.58
C LEU A 497 -19.52 0.17 35.76
N SER A 498 -19.48 -1.17 35.89
CA SER A 498 -20.68 -1.97 36.16
C SER A 498 -21.24 -1.72 37.57
N ALA A 499 -20.37 -1.61 38.59
CA ALA A 499 -20.77 -1.29 39.95
C ALA A 499 -21.39 0.12 40.06
N ARG A 500 -20.87 1.08 39.28
CA ARG A 500 -21.50 2.41 39.12
C ARG A 500 -22.85 2.31 38.41
N ARG A 501 -22.97 1.48 37.37
CA ARG A 501 -24.25 1.25 36.65
C ARG A 501 -25.35 0.71 37.57
N ASP A 502 -25.02 -0.22 38.47
CA ASP A 502 -26.00 -0.76 39.42
C ASP A 502 -26.35 0.24 40.53
N LYS A 503 -25.43 1.13 40.91
CA LYS A 503 -25.70 2.29 41.78
C LYS A 503 -26.65 3.32 41.16
N TYR A 504 -26.57 3.54 39.84
CA TYR A 504 -27.48 4.44 39.11
C TYR A 504 -28.83 3.78 38.77
N ARG A 505 -28.85 2.47 38.51
CA ARG A 505 -30.09 1.70 38.28
C ARG A 505 -30.97 1.61 39.54
N ASN A 506 -30.36 1.58 40.72
CA ASN A 506 -31.10 1.56 42.00
C ASN A 506 -31.46 2.95 42.53
N ARG A 507 -31.13 4.04 41.80
CA ARG A 507 -31.57 5.42 42.10
C ARG A 507 -32.63 5.95 41.15
N GLY A 508 -33.01 5.17 40.13
CA GLY A 508 -34.04 5.52 39.14
C GLY A 508 -35.36 4.76 39.30
N LYS A 509 -35.67 4.29 40.51
CA LYS A 509 -37.03 3.85 40.89
C LYS A 509 -37.58 4.84 41.92
N SER A 510 -37.97 6.01 41.44
CA SER A 510 -38.98 6.84 42.07
C SER A 510 -39.91 7.26 40.95
N ASP A 511 -41.20 7.04 41.20
CA ASP A 511 -42.29 7.10 40.26
C ASP A 511 -42.41 8.49 39.62
N ASP A 512 -42.46 8.51 38.29
CA ASP A 512 -43.45 9.22 37.46
C ASP A 512 -42.88 9.59 36.08
N ASP A 513 -43.75 9.39 35.09
CA ASP A 513 -43.76 9.86 33.71
C ASP A 513 -43.02 9.08 32.60
N ASP A 514 -43.88 8.41 31.83
CA ASP A 514 -43.75 7.99 30.45
C ASP A 514 -43.12 9.07 29.55
N ASP A 515 -42.04 8.70 28.86
CA ASP A 515 -42.01 8.81 27.40
C ASP A 515 -40.85 7.96 26.85
N GLY A 516 -41.22 6.98 26.02
CA GLY A 516 -40.33 5.96 25.51
C GLY A 516 -39.14 6.51 24.70
N LYS A 517 -37.95 6.50 25.32
CA LYS A 517 -36.63 6.45 24.64
C LYS A 517 -35.60 5.68 25.48
N GLY A 518 -35.83 4.39 25.69
CA GLY A 518 -34.84 3.49 26.27
C GLY A 518 -33.99 2.85 25.17
N PHE A 519 -32.67 2.98 25.27
CA PHE A 519 -31.62 2.43 24.39
C PHE A 519 -31.12 3.30 23.23
N GLU A 520 -30.56 4.48 23.53
CA GLU A 520 -29.70 5.20 22.57
C GLU A 520 -28.48 5.87 23.23
N TRP A 521 -27.87 5.28 24.27
CA TRP A 521 -26.70 5.91 24.90
C TRP A 521 -25.63 4.89 25.36
N ILE A 522 -25.24 3.92 24.52
CA ILE A 522 -23.99 3.14 24.75
C ILE A 522 -23.29 2.82 23.41
N PHE A 523 -23.19 3.79 22.49
CA PHE A 523 -22.14 3.77 21.46
C PHE A 523 -21.81 5.22 21.06
N SER A 524 -21.43 6.04 22.05
CA SER A 524 -20.79 7.33 21.79
C SER A 524 -19.93 7.75 22.98
N ARG A 525 -18.80 7.05 23.19
CA ARG A 525 -17.60 7.55 23.86
C ARG A 525 -16.48 6.53 23.70
#